data_AF-A0A2M6WQ28-F1
#
_entry.id   AF-A0A2M6WQ28-F1
#
_cell.length_a   1.000
_cell.length_b   1.000
_cell.length_c   1.000
_cell.angle_alpha   90.00
_cell.angle_beta   90.00
_cell.angle_gamma   90.00
#
_symmetry.space_group_name_H-M   'P 1'
#
loop_
_entity.id
_entity.type
_entity.pdbx_description
1 polymer ?
#
loop_
_entity_poly.entity_id
_entity_poly.type
_entity_poly.pdbx_seq_one_letter_code
_entity_poly.pdbx_strand_id
1 'polypeptide(L)'
;MQRFFLISIAVLLLSLPQVGGAADLDADSDGLSDLLEAKFKTDIVNPDSDSDGYVDGLEINHGYDPLKGDGAKLKKRIEVNVKTQKLHYFLGEVNMGEYPVSTGKTSTPTPKGSFIIKNKALRP
;
A
#
# COMPACT_ATOMS: atom_id res chain seq x y z
N MET A 1 21.63 -63.80 -14.39
CA MET A 1 20.63 -63.20 -15.30
C MET A 1 19.74 -62.28 -14.48
N GLN A 2 19.70 -60.97 -14.79
CA GLN A 2 18.59 -60.03 -14.52
C GLN A 2 18.24 -59.73 -13.03
N ARG A 3 18.12 -58.49 -12.49
CA ARG A 3 18.05 -57.11 -13.03
C ARG A 3 18.56 -56.13 -11.96
N PHE A 4 19.48 -55.26 -12.32
CA PHE A 4 19.60 -53.92 -11.73
C PHE A 4 18.73 -52.98 -12.56
N PHE A 5 17.90 -52.14 -11.96
CA PHE A 5 17.62 -50.82 -12.53
C PHE A 5 17.31 -49.81 -11.42
N LEU A 6 17.89 -48.64 -11.64
CA LEU A 6 18.23 -47.61 -10.68
C LEU A 6 17.05 -46.76 -10.25
N ILE A 7 17.15 -46.26 -9.02
CA ILE A 7 16.49 -45.06 -8.49
C ILE A 7 16.69 -43.92 -9.50
N SER A 8 15.60 -43.34 -10.02
CA SER A 8 15.55 -41.97 -10.56
C SER A 8 14.12 -41.65 -11.04
N ILE A 9 13.21 -41.35 -10.11
CA ILE A 9 12.13 -40.41 -10.43
C ILE A 9 12.61 -39.07 -9.89
N ALA A 10 13.46 -38.42 -10.69
CA ALA A 10 13.74 -37.02 -10.52
C ALA A 10 12.42 -36.28 -10.76
N VAL A 11 11.91 -35.69 -9.70
CA VAL A 11 10.75 -34.82 -9.70
C VAL A 11 10.99 -33.70 -10.70
N LEU A 12 10.30 -33.76 -11.84
CA LEU A 12 10.27 -32.71 -12.85
C LEU A 12 9.37 -31.57 -12.33
N LEU A 13 9.83 -30.85 -11.31
CA LEU A 13 9.29 -29.56 -10.87
C LEU A 13 10.10 -28.46 -11.56
N LEU A 14 9.79 -28.14 -12.81
CA LEU A 14 10.41 -27.00 -13.50
C LEU A 14 9.36 -26.20 -14.27
N SER A 15 9.19 -24.96 -13.80
CA SER A 15 8.44 -23.82 -14.37
C SER A 15 6.91 -23.82 -14.23
N LEU A 16 6.42 -23.61 -13.01
CA LEU A 16 5.31 -22.67 -12.88
C LEU A 16 5.87 -21.27 -13.18
N PRO A 17 5.21 -20.43 -14.00
CA PRO A 17 5.55 -19.02 -14.02
C PRO A 17 5.45 -18.55 -12.57
N GLN A 18 6.53 -17.95 -12.06
CA GLN A 18 6.48 -17.22 -10.81
C GLN A 18 5.43 -16.14 -11.05
N VAL A 19 4.20 -16.37 -10.56
CA VAL A 19 3.16 -15.35 -10.54
C VAL A 19 3.80 -14.22 -9.72
N GLY A 20 4.24 -13.18 -10.41
CA GLY A 20 4.69 -11.94 -9.79
C GLY A 20 3.61 -11.57 -8.79
N GLY A 21 3.98 -11.42 -7.53
CA GLY A 21 3.01 -11.28 -6.46
C GLY A 21 2.00 -10.20 -6.82
N ALA A 22 0.73 -10.43 -6.52
CA ALA A 22 -0.39 -9.51 -6.77
C ALA A 22 -0.22 -8.10 -6.15
N ALA A 23 0.92 -7.83 -5.50
CA ALA A 23 1.31 -6.51 -5.03
C ALA A 23 1.72 -5.55 -6.18
N ASP A 24 2.23 -6.08 -7.29
CA ASP A 24 2.73 -5.30 -8.44
C ASP A 24 1.86 -5.44 -9.70
N LEU A 25 0.71 -6.11 -9.61
CA LEU A 25 -0.26 -6.16 -10.71
C LEU A 25 -1.13 -4.90 -10.65
N ASP A 26 -1.49 -4.41 -11.83
CA ASP A 26 -2.35 -3.26 -12.08
C ASP A 26 -3.18 -3.64 -13.31
N ALA A 27 -4.28 -4.35 -13.07
CA ALA A 27 -5.00 -5.11 -14.08
C ALA A 27 -5.78 -4.23 -15.07
N ASP A 28 -6.21 -3.04 -14.65
CA ASP A 28 -6.84 -2.04 -15.50
C ASP A 28 -5.90 -0.90 -15.94
N SER A 29 -4.66 -0.88 -15.43
CA SER A 29 -3.58 0.04 -15.83
C SER A 29 -3.88 1.50 -15.51
N ASP A 30 -4.58 1.76 -14.41
CA ASP A 30 -4.98 3.09 -13.96
C ASP A 30 -3.92 3.76 -13.06
N GLY A 31 -2.91 2.99 -12.63
CA GLY A 31 -1.83 3.43 -11.75
C GLY A 31 -2.03 3.12 -10.26
N LEU A 32 -3.08 2.39 -9.89
CA LEU A 32 -3.32 1.80 -8.58
C LEU A 32 -3.10 0.28 -8.68
N SER A 33 -2.25 -0.29 -7.82
CA SER A 33 -2.05 -1.74 -7.89
C SER A 33 -3.26 -2.50 -7.34
N ASP A 34 -3.54 -3.70 -7.85
CA ASP A 34 -4.64 -4.59 -7.43
C ASP A 34 -4.71 -4.77 -5.90
N LEU A 35 -3.53 -4.78 -5.24
CA LEU A 35 -3.43 -4.86 -3.79
C LEU A 35 -3.92 -3.61 -3.07
N LEU A 36 -3.61 -2.43 -3.61
CA LEU A 36 -4.12 -1.16 -3.10
C LEU A 36 -5.60 -1.01 -3.41
N GLU A 37 -6.04 -1.40 -4.60
CA GLU A 37 -7.44 -1.42 -4.99
C GLU A 37 -8.28 -2.24 -4.02
N ALA A 38 -7.84 -3.47 -3.70
CA ALA A 38 -8.49 -4.32 -2.70
C ALA A 38 -8.56 -3.68 -1.30
N LYS A 39 -7.59 -2.83 -0.93
CA LYS A 39 -7.60 -2.10 0.35
C LYS A 39 -8.55 -0.91 0.34
N PHE A 40 -8.61 -0.18 -0.78
CA PHE A 40 -9.54 0.94 -0.98
C PHE A 40 -10.95 0.49 -1.34
N LYS A 41 -11.12 -0.79 -1.70
CA LYS A 41 -12.36 -1.44 -2.13
C LYS A 41 -12.85 -0.91 -3.48
N THR A 42 -11.91 -0.52 -4.35
CA THR A 42 -12.14 -0.23 -5.77
C THR A 42 -12.21 -1.52 -6.59
N ASP A 43 -12.61 -1.41 -7.85
CA ASP A 43 -12.77 -2.53 -8.78
C ASP A 43 -11.51 -2.76 -9.62
N ILE A 44 -10.85 -3.90 -9.37
CA ILE A 44 -9.55 -4.28 -9.95
C ILE A 44 -9.51 -4.30 -11.49
N VAL A 45 -10.66 -4.37 -12.14
CA VAL A 45 -10.74 -4.42 -13.61
C VAL A 45 -11.45 -3.20 -14.22
N ASN A 46 -11.70 -2.17 -13.42
CA ASN A 46 -12.39 -0.97 -13.85
C ASN A 46 -11.64 0.28 -13.33
N PRO A 47 -11.01 1.05 -14.22
CA PRO A 47 -10.10 2.13 -13.82
C PRO A 47 -10.79 3.34 -13.16
N ASP A 48 -12.12 3.37 -13.11
CA ASP A 48 -12.94 4.45 -12.53
C ASP A 48 -14.13 3.81 -11.80
N SER A 49 -13.95 3.53 -10.51
CA SER A 49 -14.85 2.71 -9.70
C SER A 49 -16.20 3.36 -9.42
N ASP A 50 -16.27 4.69 -9.39
CA ASP A 50 -17.51 5.43 -9.16
C ASP A 50 -18.08 6.12 -10.42
N SER A 51 -17.38 5.97 -11.55
CA SER A 51 -17.77 6.44 -12.87
C SER A 51 -17.95 7.97 -12.95
N ASP A 52 -17.17 8.74 -12.19
CA ASP A 52 -17.21 10.19 -12.17
C ASP A 52 -16.29 10.85 -13.22
N GLY A 53 -15.46 10.05 -13.90
CA GLY A 53 -14.55 10.46 -14.96
C GLY A 53 -13.10 10.68 -14.50
N TYR A 54 -12.78 10.41 -13.24
CA TYR A 54 -11.42 10.35 -12.73
C TYR A 54 -11.03 8.90 -12.44
N VAL A 55 -9.77 8.54 -12.72
CA VAL A 55 -9.30 7.18 -12.45
C VAL A 55 -8.90 7.01 -10.99
N ASP A 56 -9.13 5.82 -10.42
CA ASP A 56 -8.98 5.55 -8.99
C ASP A 56 -7.55 5.87 -8.49
N GLY A 57 -6.54 5.47 -9.26
CA GLY A 57 -5.13 5.75 -8.98
C GLY A 57 -4.81 7.25 -8.92
N LEU A 58 -5.40 8.05 -9.79
CA LEU A 58 -5.24 9.51 -9.78
C LEU A 58 -5.89 10.14 -8.55
N GLU A 59 -7.07 9.66 -8.20
CA GLU A 59 -7.83 10.13 -7.04
C GLU A 59 -7.11 9.82 -5.74
N ILE A 60 -6.66 8.58 -5.54
CA ILE A 60 -5.91 8.17 -4.36
C ILE A 60 -4.61 8.97 -4.20
N ASN A 61 -3.87 9.20 -5.30
CA ASN A 61 -2.64 10.00 -5.27
C ASN A 61 -2.90 11.45 -4.81
N HIS A 62 -4.05 12.03 -5.17
CA HIS A 62 -4.46 13.37 -4.73
C HIS A 62 -5.21 13.36 -3.39
N GLY A 63 -5.70 12.21 -2.94
CA GLY A 63 -6.44 11.98 -1.70
C GLY A 63 -7.94 12.23 -1.83
N TYR A 64 -8.51 11.98 -3.00
CA TYR A 64 -9.94 11.85 -3.24
C TYR A 64 -10.42 10.43 -2.92
N ASP A 65 -11.73 10.26 -2.77
CA ASP A 65 -12.39 8.98 -2.44
C ASP A 65 -12.93 8.36 -3.75
N PRO A 66 -12.30 7.30 -4.30
CA PRO A 66 -12.64 6.73 -5.61
C PRO A 66 -13.96 5.95 -5.65
N LEU A 67 -14.65 5.91 -4.51
CA LEU A 67 -15.98 5.32 -4.38
C LEU A 67 -17.06 6.38 -4.22
N LYS A 68 -16.68 7.65 -4.23
CA LYS A 68 -17.54 8.81 -4.05
C LYS A 68 -17.04 9.97 -4.90
N GLY A 69 -17.67 10.10 -6.07
CA GLY A 69 -17.49 11.27 -6.90
C GLY A 69 -17.94 12.57 -6.24
N ASP A 70 -18.00 13.64 -7.04
CA ASP A 70 -18.23 15.02 -6.55
C ASP A 70 -17.08 15.53 -5.65
N GLY A 71 -15.87 14.98 -5.83
CA GLY A 71 -14.64 15.44 -5.19
C GLY A 71 -14.58 15.17 -3.68
N ALA A 72 -15.22 14.09 -3.21
CA ALA A 72 -15.09 13.65 -1.83
C ALA A 72 -13.61 13.35 -1.48
N LYS A 73 -13.19 13.70 -0.26
CA LYS A 73 -11.78 13.57 0.16
C LYS A 73 -11.59 12.54 1.25
N LEU A 74 -10.56 11.72 1.08
CA LEU A 74 -10.11 10.79 2.11
C LEU A 74 -9.36 11.54 3.22
N LYS A 75 -9.62 11.12 4.47
CA LYS A 75 -8.98 11.70 5.65
C LYS A 75 -7.52 11.27 5.74
N LYS A 76 -6.60 12.25 5.71
CA LYS A 76 -5.16 12.02 5.89
C LYS A 76 -4.82 12.02 7.38
N ARG A 77 -4.10 11.00 7.86
CA ARG A 77 -3.70 10.87 9.28
C ARG A 77 -2.30 10.31 9.40
N ILE A 78 -1.55 10.81 10.39
CA ILE A 78 -0.23 10.28 10.75
C ILE A 78 -0.30 9.77 12.17
N GLU A 79 0.18 8.57 12.41
CA GLU A 79 0.32 7.99 13.74
C GLU A 79 1.79 7.71 14.01
N VAL A 80 2.32 8.26 15.11
CA VAL A 80 3.71 8.06 15.52
C VAL A 80 3.76 7.24 16.79
N ASN A 81 4.37 6.07 16.72
CA ASN A 81 4.63 5.23 17.86
C ASN A 81 6.02 5.51 18.43
N VAL A 82 6.05 6.26 19.53
CA VAL A 82 7.28 6.67 20.22
C VAL A 82 8.06 5.49 20.81
N LYS A 83 7.41 4.34 21.06
CA LYS A 83 8.10 3.15 21.60
C LYS A 83 8.80 2.37 20.50
N THR A 84 8.13 2.19 19.37
CA THR A 84 8.67 1.40 18.25
C THR A 84 9.46 2.24 17.25
N GLN A 85 9.50 3.57 17.41
CA GLN A 85 10.20 4.49 16.50
C GLN A 85 9.67 4.39 15.07
N LYS A 86 8.34 4.25 14.94
CA LYS A 86 7.65 4.08 13.66
C LYS A 86 6.57 5.13 13.45
N LEU A 87 6.44 5.58 12.22
CA LEU A 87 5.38 6.44 11.73
C LEU A 87 4.54 5.66 10.72
N HIS A 88 3.22 5.68 10.90
CA HIS A 88 2.26 5.15 9.94
C HIS A 88 1.52 6.31 9.28
N TYR A 89 1.47 6.33 7.96
CA TYR A 89 0.67 7.27 7.20
C TYR A 89 -0.60 6.57 6.72
N PHE A 90 -1.76 7.15 7.04
CA PHE A 90 -3.06 6.65 6.65
C PHE A 90 -3.76 7.61 5.70
N LEU A 91 -4.40 7.04 4.68
CA LEU A 91 -5.34 7.71 3.80
C LEU A 91 -6.69 7.00 3.94
N GLY A 92 -7.67 7.68 4.54
CA GLY A 92 -8.90 7.03 5.00
C GLY A 92 -8.59 5.99 6.09
N GLU A 93 -8.97 4.74 5.82
CA GLU A 93 -8.71 3.58 6.68
C GLU A 93 -7.45 2.80 6.28
N VAL A 94 -6.88 3.10 5.11
CA VAL A 94 -5.76 2.34 4.54
C VAL A 94 -4.42 2.88 5.06
N ASN A 95 -3.57 1.97 5.56
CA ASN A 95 -2.18 2.28 5.88
C ASN A 95 -1.35 2.30 4.58
N MET A 96 -0.93 3.51 4.19
CA MET A 96 -0.17 3.78 2.97
C MET A 96 1.32 3.48 3.13
N GLY A 97 1.82 3.45 4.36
CA GLY A 97 3.25 3.24 4.58
C GLY A 97 3.65 3.32 6.03
N GLU A 98 4.70 2.55 6.34
CA GLU A 98 5.40 2.59 7.62
C GLU A 98 6.80 3.15 7.39
N TYR A 99 7.19 4.13 8.19
CA TYR A 99 8.47 4.82 8.08
C TYR A 99 9.20 4.80 9.43
N PRO A 100 10.49 4.43 9.46
CA PRO A 100 11.29 4.57 10.68
C PRO A 100 11.47 6.07 10.98
N VAL A 101 11.32 6.43 12.26
CA VAL A 101 11.48 7.82 12.72
C VAL A 101 12.29 7.86 14.01
N SER A 102 13.04 8.93 14.21
CA SER A 102 13.73 9.17 15.49
C SER A 102 12.91 10.13 16.35
N THR A 103 12.70 9.78 17.61
CA THR A 103 12.03 10.65 18.59
C THR A 103 13.03 11.31 19.53
N GLY A 104 12.56 12.31 20.28
CA GLY A 104 13.36 13.05 21.23
C GLY A 104 14.03 12.13 22.28
N LYS A 105 15.20 12.56 22.73
CA LYS A 105 15.96 11.90 23.82
C LYS A 105 15.12 11.83 25.10
N THR A 106 15.47 10.94 26.02
CA THR A 106 14.81 10.86 27.33
C THR A 106 14.84 12.19 28.10
N SER A 107 15.91 12.98 27.96
CA SER A 107 16.03 14.32 28.57
C SER A 107 15.14 15.39 27.91
N THR A 108 14.71 15.16 26.66
CA THR A 108 13.89 16.08 25.85
C THR A 108 12.90 15.26 25.01
N PRO A 109 11.91 14.61 25.64
CA PRO A 109 11.08 13.60 24.98
C PRO A 109 10.10 14.23 23.98
N THR A 110 9.75 13.49 22.93
CA THR A 110 8.66 13.89 22.03
C THR A 110 7.33 13.89 22.80
N PRO A 111 6.58 15.01 22.81
CA PRO A 111 5.29 15.09 23.48
C PRO A 111 4.28 14.08 22.90
N LYS A 112 3.43 13.53 23.77
CA LYS A 112 2.33 12.66 23.38
C LYS A 112 1.06 13.48 23.21
N GLY A 113 0.24 13.17 22.21
CA GLY A 113 -1.04 13.83 21.99
C GLY A 113 -1.44 13.85 20.53
N SER A 114 -2.52 14.57 20.25
CA SER A 114 -2.99 14.82 18.88
C SER A 114 -2.49 16.19 18.42
N PHE A 115 -1.89 16.21 17.25
CA PHE A 115 -1.32 17.41 16.65
C PHE A 115 -1.86 17.60 15.23
N ILE A 116 -1.80 18.83 14.75
CA ILE A 116 -2.16 19.19 13.38
C ILE A 116 -0.91 19.69 12.63
N ILE A 117 -0.80 19.31 11.36
CA ILE A 117 0.26 19.84 10.49
C ILE A 117 -0.15 21.27 10.12
N LYS A 118 0.59 22.27 10.63
CA LYS A 118 0.32 23.68 10.35
C LYS A 118 0.97 24.17 9.06
N ASN A 119 2.16 23.66 8.74
CA ASN A 119 2.93 24.08 7.57
C ASN A 119 3.82 22.95 7.07
N LYS A 120 4.14 22.96 5.78
CA LYS A 120 5.17 22.11 5.16
C LYS A 120 6.18 23.02 4.47
N ALA A 121 7.42 23.00 4.94
CA ALA A 121 8.51 23.77 4.34
C ALA A 121 9.35 22.85 3.44
N LEU A 122 9.59 23.29 2.21
CA LEU A 122 10.50 22.61 1.30
C LEU A 122 11.93 23.06 1.62
N ARG A 123 12.79 22.11 1.97
CA ARG A 123 14.19 22.36 2.37
C ARG A 123 14.30 23.36 3.54
N PRO A 124 13.77 22.96 4.72
CA PRO A 124 13.79 23.79 5.92
C PRO A 124 15.19 23.96 6.51
#